data_AF-A0A2E7W3P3-F1
#
_entry.id   AF-A0A2E7W3P3-F1
#
_cell.length_a   1.000
_cell.length_b   1.000
_cell.length_c   1.000
_cell.angle_alpha   90.00
_cell.angle_beta   90.00
_cell.angle_gamma   90.00
#
_symmetry.space_group_name_H-M   'P 1'
#
loop_
_entity.id
_entity.type
_entity.pdbx_description
1 polymer ?
#
loop_
_entity_poly.entity_id
_entity_poly.type
_entity_poly.pdbx_seq_one_letter_code
_entity_poly.pdbx_strand_id
1 'polypeptide(L)'
;MNAKKLEPNSEYEKYDSDGDGVVSDAELATTERLQELELLHDKADSQKQMAWVAMISMCVFAILPIMPFVPESRLSTLSSLSDMLFLSQAGVVGLYFGATAFMSRNGKQ
;
A
#
# COMPACT_ATOMS: atom_id res chain seq x y z
N MET A 1 21.15 41.09 -7.51
CA MET A 1 21.88 39.81 -7.37
C MET A 1 21.52 38.98 -8.60
N ASN A 2 22.50 38.48 -9.37
CA ASN A 2 22.22 37.66 -10.55
C ASN A 2 21.77 36.28 -10.08
N ALA A 3 20.60 35.82 -10.52
CA ALA A 3 20.12 34.47 -10.22
C ALA A 3 21.06 33.44 -10.88
N LYS A 4 21.44 32.39 -10.14
CA LYS A 4 22.25 31.30 -10.68
C LYS A 4 21.35 30.46 -11.58
N LYS A 5 21.73 30.35 -12.85
CA LYS A 5 21.05 29.51 -13.83
C LYS A 5 21.62 28.10 -13.81
N LEU A 6 20.76 27.11 -14.03
CA LEU A 6 21.08 25.71 -14.18
C LEU A 6 21.98 25.50 -15.41
N GLU A 7 22.90 24.54 -15.30
CA GLU A 7 23.64 24.08 -16.47
C GLU A 7 22.72 23.23 -17.37
N PRO A 8 22.83 23.35 -18.71
CA PRO A 8 22.03 22.53 -19.62
C PRO A 8 22.34 21.04 -19.40
N ASN A 9 21.30 20.19 -19.32
CA ASN A 9 21.35 18.78 -18.89
C ASN A 9 21.67 18.55 -17.40
N SER A 10 21.39 19.51 -16.52
CA SER A 10 21.49 19.28 -15.07
C SER A 10 20.42 18.28 -14.60
N GLU A 11 20.75 17.40 -13.64
CA GLU A 11 19.78 16.50 -13.01
C GLU A 11 18.58 17.25 -12.40
N TYR A 12 18.75 18.54 -12.10
CA TYR A 12 17.73 19.40 -11.52
C TYR A 12 16.79 20.06 -12.55
N GLU A 13 17.05 19.94 -13.87
CA GLU A 13 16.11 20.42 -14.91
C GLU A 13 14.73 19.73 -14.79
N LYS A 14 14.67 18.51 -14.24
CA LYS A 14 13.40 17.79 -14.02
C LYS A 14 12.48 18.45 -12.99
N TYR A 15 13.01 19.37 -12.17
CA TYR A 15 12.26 20.11 -11.15
C TYR A 15 11.94 21.53 -11.59
N ASP A 16 12.54 22.03 -12.67
CA ASP A 16 12.23 23.31 -13.31
C ASP A 16 10.93 23.16 -14.11
N SER A 17 9.84 23.65 -13.52
CA SER A 17 8.47 23.45 -14.01
C SER A 17 8.04 24.53 -14.98
N ASP A 18 8.66 25.72 -14.92
CA ASP A 18 8.36 26.86 -15.80
C ASP A 18 9.41 27.07 -16.92
N GLY A 19 10.54 26.36 -16.86
CA GLY A 19 11.57 26.32 -17.88
C GLY A 19 12.42 27.59 -17.93
N ASP A 20 12.48 28.35 -16.84
CA ASP A 20 13.24 29.60 -16.77
C ASP A 20 14.75 29.38 -16.52
N GLY A 21 15.15 28.12 -16.23
CA GLY A 21 16.51 27.70 -15.94
C GLY A 21 16.91 27.93 -14.49
N VAL A 22 15.98 28.15 -13.56
CA VAL A 22 16.23 28.35 -12.12
C VAL A 22 15.19 27.58 -11.31
N VAL A 23 15.61 26.51 -10.62
CA VAL A 23 14.70 25.82 -9.68
C VAL A 23 14.45 26.72 -8.46
N SER A 24 13.20 27.11 -8.27
CA SER A 24 12.72 27.86 -7.12
C SER A 24 12.32 26.94 -5.95
N ASP A 25 12.35 27.46 -4.73
CA ASP A 25 11.88 26.73 -3.53
C ASP A 25 10.41 26.29 -3.66
N ALA A 26 9.60 27.03 -4.41
CA ALA A 26 8.20 26.71 -4.67
C ALA A 26 8.05 25.47 -5.58
N GLU A 27 8.94 25.30 -6.56
CA GLU A 27 8.93 24.14 -7.45
C GLU A 27 9.44 22.88 -6.75
N LEU A 28 10.45 23.01 -5.89
CA LEU A 28 10.91 21.91 -5.03
C LEU A 28 9.81 21.47 -4.05
N ALA A 29 9.12 22.41 -3.40
CA ALA A 29 8.02 22.07 -2.50
C ALA A 29 6.84 21.41 -3.23
N THR A 30 6.57 21.83 -4.48
CA THR A 30 5.50 21.25 -5.28
C THR A 30 5.83 19.82 -5.71
N THR A 31 7.08 19.59 -6.14
CA THR A 31 7.56 18.26 -6.56
C THR A 31 7.66 17.28 -5.39
N GLU A 32 8.10 17.74 -4.22
CA GLU A 32 8.08 16.94 -2.98
C GLU A 32 6.65 16.53 -2.59
N ARG A 33 5.70 17.47 -2.63
CA ARG A 33 4.29 17.18 -2.32
C ARG A 33 3.65 16.23 -3.33
N LEU A 34 4.00 16.34 -4.61
CA LEU A 34 3.54 15.41 -5.64
C LEU A 34 4.10 14.00 -5.42
N GLN A 35 5.39 13.86 -5.10
CA GLN A 35 5.98 12.57 -4.77
C GLN A 35 5.36 11.95 -3.52
N GLU A 36 5.07 12.75 -2.48
CA GLU A 36 4.39 12.24 -1.28
C GLU A 36 2.98 11.73 -1.60
N LEU A 37 2.21 12.47 -2.41
CA LEU A 37 0.89 12.05 -2.86
C LEU A 37 0.94 10.77 -3.70
N GLU A 38 1.92 10.63 -4.58
CA GLU A 38 2.14 9.44 -5.39
C GLU A 38 2.49 8.22 -4.52
N LEU A 39 3.39 8.39 -3.55
CA LEU A 39 3.72 7.34 -2.58
C LEU A 39 2.52 6.91 -1.73
N LEU A 40 1.64 7.85 -1.35
CA LEU A 40 0.40 7.54 -0.63
C LEU A 40 -0.59 6.78 -1.52
N HIS A 41 -0.71 7.19 -2.77
CA HIS A 41 -1.56 6.53 -3.76
C HIS A 41 -1.10 5.09 -4.01
N ASP A 42 0.20 4.88 -4.25
CA ASP A 42 0.79 3.56 -4.46
C ASP A 42 0.60 2.62 -3.25
N LYS A 43 0.72 3.16 -2.04
CA LYS A 43 0.42 2.42 -0.80
C LYS A 43 -1.06 2.01 -0.73
N ALA A 44 -1.98 2.90 -1.07
CA ALA A 44 -3.41 2.62 -1.06
C ALA A 44 -3.80 1.57 -2.11
N ASP A 45 -3.25 1.67 -3.32
CA ASP A 45 -3.48 0.68 -4.39
C ASP A 45 -2.90 -0.70 -4.03
N SER A 46 -1.71 -0.74 -3.45
CA SER A 46 -1.11 -1.98 -2.94
C SER A 46 -1.99 -2.61 -1.86
N GLN A 47 -2.53 -1.82 -0.92
CA GLN A 47 -3.45 -2.30 0.11
C GLN A 47 -4.75 -2.85 -0.49
N LYS A 48 -5.32 -2.17 -1.50
CA LYS A 48 -6.52 -2.63 -2.21
C LYS A 48 -6.28 -3.97 -2.91
N GLN A 49 -5.13 -4.16 -3.55
CA GLN A 49 -4.79 -5.43 -4.17
C GLN A 49 -4.61 -6.55 -3.13
N MET A 50 -3.88 -6.30 -2.04
CA MET A 50 -3.74 -7.29 -0.95
C MET A 50 -5.09 -7.66 -0.33
N ALA A 51 -5.97 -6.68 -0.12
CA ALA A 51 -7.32 -6.92 0.39
C ALA A 51 -8.15 -7.78 -0.57
N TRP A 52 -8.08 -7.54 -1.87
CA TRP A 52 -8.77 -8.36 -2.88
C TRP A 52 -8.30 -9.81 -2.88
N VAL A 53 -6.99 -10.05 -2.83
CA VAL A 53 -6.43 -11.40 -2.76
C VAL A 53 -6.86 -12.11 -1.47
N ALA A 54 -6.84 -11.40 -0.34
CA ALA A 54 -7.30 -11.93 0.94
C ALA A 54 -8.80 -12.31 0.89
N MET A 55 -9.67 -11.42 0.38
CA MET A 55 -11.11 -11.70 0.27
C MET A 55 -11.39 -12.90 -0.64
N ILE A 56 -10.72 -12.99 -1.79
CA ILE A 56 -10.84 -14.15 -2.69
C ILE A 56 -10.42 -15.43 -1.96
N SER A 57 -9.31 -15.40 -1.22
CA SER A 57 -8.83 -16.56 -0.47
C SER A 57 -9.84 -17.05 0.59
N MET A 58 -10.52 -16.13 1.28
CA MET A 58 -11.55 -16.48 2.26
C MET A 58 -12.77 -17.12 1.58
N CYS A 59 -13.22 -16.57 0.45
CA CYS A 59 -14.32 -17.15 -0.32
C CYS A 59 -13.98 -18.55 -0.84
N VAL A 60 -12.77 -18.76 -1.35
CA VAL A 60 -12.29 -20.08 -1.81
C VAL A 60 -12.26 -21.08 -0.65
N PHE A 61 -11.75 -20.66 0.52
CA PHE A 61 -11.70 -21.52 1.70
C PHE A 61 -13.09 -21.89 2.24
N ALA A 62 -14.05 -20.97 2.16
CA ALA A 62 -15.44 -21.21 2.57
C ALA A 62 -16.20 -22.16 1.63
N ILE A 63 -15.85 -22.18 0.33
CA ILE A 63 -16.51 -23.05 -0.67
C ILE A 63 -15.87 -24.45 -0.71
N LEU A 64 -14.61 -24.58 -0.31
CA LEU A 64 -13.86 -25.84 -0.29
C LEU A 64 -14.59 -27.03 0.38
N PRO A 65 -15.22 -26.89 1.56
CA PRO A 65 -15.94 -27.98 2.22
C PRO A 65 -17.21 -28.44 1.49
N ILE A 66 -17.79 -27.58 0.63
CA ILE A 66 -19.04 -27.84 -0.10
C ILE A 66 -18.75 -28.59 -1.42
N MET A 67 -17.48 -28.64 -1.83
CA MET A 67 -17.06 -29.31 -3.05
C MET A 67 -17.23 -30.85 -2.95
N PRO A 68 -17.76 -31.51 -4.00
CA PRO A 68 -18.14 -32.93 -3.97
C PRO A 68 -16.96 -33.91 -3.88
N PHE A 69 -15.72 -33.43 -3.93
CA PHE A 69 -14.50 -34.24 -3.86
C PHE A 69 -13.85 -34.26 -2.47
N VAL A 70 -14.43 -33.58 -1.48
CA VAL A 70 -13.92 -33.58 -0.09
C VAL A 70 -14.66 -34.64 0.74
N PRO A 71 -13.97 -35.69 1.24
CA PRO A 71 -14.60 -36.68 2.11
C PRO A 71 -15.03 -36.07 3.46
N GLU A 72 -16.12 -36.57 4.06
CA GLU A 72 -16.59 -36.13 5.39
C GLU A 72 -15.52 -36.20 6.48
N SER A 73 -14.61 -37.18 6.39
CA SER A 73 -13.48 -37.29 7.32
C SER A 73 -12.50 -36.11 7.24
N ARG A 74 -12.44 -35.40 6.10
CA ARG A 74 -11.61 -34.21 5.93
C ARG A 74 -12.34 -32.92 6.28
N LEU A 75 -13.67 -32.91 6.40
CA LEU A 75 -14.43 -31.72 6.84
C LEU A 75 -14.06 -31.32 8.27
N SER A 76 -13.88 -32.29 9.17
CA SER A 76 -13.47 -31.98 10.56
C SER A 76 -12.08 -31.34 10.60
N THR A 77 -11.12 -31.86 9.83
CA THR A 77 -9.77 -31.28 9.72
C THR A 77 -9.82 -29.90 9.06
N LEU A 78 -10.62 -29.72 8.01
CA LEU A 78 -10.80 -28.41 7.36
C LEU A 78 -11.42 -27.38 8.29
N SER A 79 -12.38 -27.77 9.14
CA SER A 79 -12.98 -26.87 10.15
C SER A 79 -11.97 -26.44 11.21
N SER A 80 -11.14 -27.35 11.72
CA SER A 80 -10.10 -26.96 12.68
C SER A 80 -9.01 -26.08 12.05
N LEU A 81 -8.66 -26.36 10.78
CA LEU A 81 -7.71 -25.54 10.03
C LEU A 81 -8.30 -24.17 9.66
N SER A 82 -9.60 -24.08 9.32
CA SER A 82 -10.24 -22.78 9.04
C SER A 82 -10.20 -21.86 10.23
N ASP A 83 -10.49 -22.36 11.43
CA ASP A 83 -10.51 -21.55 12.65
C ASP A 83 -9.12 -20.98 12.95
N MET A 84 -8.09 -21.80 12.84
CA MET A 84 -6.70 -21.37 12.99
C MET A 84 -6.27 -20.36 11.91
N LEU A 85 -6.69 -20.60 10.65
CA LEU A 85 -6.38 -19.72 9.53
C LEU A 85 -7.05 -18.35 9.70
N PHE A 86 -8.34 -18.30 10.05
CA PHE A 86 -9.05 -17.06 10.29
C PHE A 86 -8.54 -16.31 11.51
N LEU A 87 -8.20 -17.01 12.60
CA LEU A 87 -7.59 -16.40 13.78
C LEU A 87 -6.23 -15.78 13.44
N SER A 88 -5.40 -16.49 12.67
CA SER A 88 -4.10 -15.99 12.21
C SER A 88 -4.25 -14.77 11.29
N GLN A 89 -5.16 -14.84 10.31
CA GLN A 89 -5.42 -13.72 9.40
C GLN A 89 -5.95 -12.49 10.14
N ALA A 90 -6.89 -12.66 11.07
CA ALA A 90 -7.39 -11.57 11.91
C ALA A 90 -6.26 -10.90 12.73
N GLY A 91 -5.32 -11.70 13.25
CA GLY A 91 -4.14 -11.20 13.96
C GLY A 91 -3.20 -10.38 13.07
N VAL A 92 -2.85 -10.90 11.89
CA VAL A 92 -1.95 -10.20 10.94
C VAL A 92 -2.59 -8.90 10.45
N VAL A 93 -3.87 -8.95 10.09
CA VAL A 93 -4.64 -7.78 9.62
C VAL A 93 -4.78 -6.74 10.74
N GLY A 94 -5.12 -7.17 11.95
CA GLY A 94 -5.23 -6.30 13.12
C GLY A 94 -3.91 -5.63 13.48
N LEU A 95 -2.78 -6.36 13.40
CA LEU A 95 -1.45 -5.82 13.65
C LEU A 95 -1.04 -4.82 12.55
N TYR A 96 -1.29 -5.13 11.28
CA TYR A 96 -0.98 -4.24 10.17
C TYR A 96 -1.77 -2.93 10.24
N PHE A 97 -3.10 -3.00 10.40
CA PHE A 97 -3.93 -1.80 10.52
C PHE A 97 -3.70 -1.06 11.83
N GLY A 98 -3.43 -1.77 12.93
CA GLY A 98 -3.07 -1.17 14.21
C GLY A 98 -1.74 -0.41 14.14
N ALA A 99 -0.71 -0.99 13.53
CA ALA A 99 0.57 -0.33 13.29
C ALA A 99 0.39 0.88 12.34
N THR A 100 -0.40 0.73 11.27
CA THR A 100 -0.67 1.81 10.31
C THR A 100 -1.41 2.97 10.97
N ALA A 101 -2.43 2.69 11.79
CA ALA A 101 -3.16 3.71 12.55
C ALA A 101 -2.27 4.39 13.61
N PHE A 102 -1.39 3.64 14.27
CA PHE A 102 -0.42 4.20 15.22
C PHE A 102 0.60 5.12 14.53
N MET A 103 1.14 4.69 13.39
CA MET A 103 2.06 5.49 12.58
C MET A 103 1.37 6.74 12.02
N SER A 104 0.12 6.64 11.56
CA SER A 104 -0.67 7.80 11.11
C SER A 104 -1.03 8.77 12.24
N ARG A 105 -1.14 8.30 13.48
CA ARG A 105 -1.45 9.13 14.66
C ARG A 105 -0.21 9.82 15.24
N ASN A 106 0.97 9.22 15.11
CA ASN A 106 2.22 9.79 15.60
C ASN A 106 3.01 10.55 14.52
N GLY A 107 2.78 10.24 13.24
CA GLY A 107 3.21 11.04 12.09
C GLY A 107 2.25 12.21 11.90
N LYS A 108 2.44 13.26 12.70
CA LYS A 108 1.87 14.57 12.40
C LYS A 108 2.42 15.04 11.04
N GLN A 109 1.58 15.09 10.02
CA GLN A 109 1.63 16.17 9.03
C GLN A 109 1.05 17.43 9.65
#